data_AF-A0A1B1S800-F1
#
_entry.id   AF-A0A1B1S800-F1
#
_cell.length_a   1.000
_cell.length_b   1.000
_cell.length_c   1.000
_cell.angle_alpha   90.00
_cell.angle_beta   90.00
_cell.angle_gamma   90.00
#
_symmetry.space_group_name_H-M   'P 1'
#
loop_
_entity.id
_entity.type
_entity.pdbx_description
1 polymer ?
#
loop_
_entity_poly.entity_id
_entity_poly.type
_entity_poly.pdbx_seq_one_letter_code
_entity_poly.pdbx_strand_id
1 'polypeptide(L)'
;MIHNLLTRLKEVNFILETCTDGTMLFEQANVIARFYYDCQDTNVLIDEAERMATEDTEGLREFAVSLKEETATLLNNIGRLEGMDFKQIANAHSKQYYSIFQEAAEQLNPFWKRYSELNNRLDYLPLGSKDYAEMEKECEKAKAEHDTRQIEVKRLYAEYEKENQRAGYVFSLKASHLYALAAKMNGIAGSIINDLDRLEKGNGE
;
A
#
# COMPACT_ATOMS: atom_id res chain seq x y z
N MET A 1 -4.74 18.77 -6.12
CA MET A 1 -4.23 17.55 -6.79
C MET A 1 -2.80 17.75 -7.29
N ILE A 2 -2.54 18.79 -8.08
CA ILE A 2 -1.21 19.12 -8.64
C ILE A 2 -0.09 19.24 -7.59
N HIS A 3 -0.31 19.99 -6.50
CA HIS A 3 0.72 20.12 -5.45
C HIS A 3 1.03 18.78 -4.75
N ASN A 4 0.03 17.90 -4.66
CA ASN A 4 0.21 16.55 -4.13
C ASN A 4 1.06 15.70 -5.08
N LEU A 5 0.86 15.81 -6.40
CA LEU A 5 1.66 15.11 -7.40
C LEU A 5 3.15 15.48 -7.32
N LEU A 6 3.49 16.78 -7.36
CA LEU A 6 4.90 17.22 -7.30
C LEU A 6 5.58 16.81 -6.00
N THR A 7 4.86 16.91 -4.87
CA THR A 7 5.40 16.53 -3.56
C THR A 7 5.76 15.05 -3.53
N ARG A 8 4.85 14.19 -4.04
CA ARG A 8 5.06 12.74 -4.09
C ARG A 8 6.14 12.34 -5.09
N LEU A 9 6.24 13.04 -6.21
CA LEU A 9 7.30 12.79 -7.19
C LEU A 9 8.68 13.14 -6.63
N LYS A 10 8.81 14.26 -5.90
CA LYS A 10 10.03 14.62 -5.15
C LYS A 10 10.41 13.56 -4.13
N GLU A 11 9.43 13.03 -3.40
CA GLU A 11 9.65 11.94 -2.44
C GLU A 11 10.19 10.68 -3.13
N VAL A 12 9.62 10.30 -4.28
CA VAL A 12 10.12 9.18 -5.08
C VAL A 12 11.55 9.44 -5.57
N ASN A 13 11.85 10.64 -6.06
CA ASN A 13 13.19 11.01 -6.48
C ASN A 13 14.19 10.90 -5.33
N PHE A 14 13.85 11.41 -4.15
CA PHE A 14 14.68 11.30 -2.94
C PHE A 14 14.95 9.84 -2.55
N ILE A 15 13.94 8.98 -2.60
CA ILE A 15 14.11 7.54 -2.33
C ILE A 15 15.08 6.90 -3.33
N LEU A 16 14.96 7.22 -4.61
CA LEU A 16 15.85 6.68 -5.64
C LEU A 16 17.29 7.19 -5.49
N GLU A 17 17.47 8.46 -5.15
CA GLU A 17 18.80 9.04 -4.93
C GLU A 17 19.53 8.38 -3.75
N THR A 18 18.80 8.07 -2.68
CA THR A 18 19.34 7.45 -1.46
C THR A 18 19.48 5.93 -1.55
N CYS A 19 18.78 5.27 -2.48
CA CYS A 19 18.98 3.86 -2.80
C CYS A 19 20.29 3.69 -3.58
N THR A 20 21.38 3.37 -2.86
CA THR A 20 22.75 3.32 -3.40
C THR A 20 23.39 1.93 -3.35
N ASP A 21 22.84 1.00 -2.56
CA ASP A 21 23.41 -0.32 -2.31
C ASP A 21 22.61 -1.48 -2.95
N GLY A 22 21.60 -1.15 -3.77
CA GLY A 22 20.71 -2.14 -4.36
C GLY A 22 19.72 -2.75 -3.38
N THR A 23 19.61 -2.22 -2.15
CA THR A 23 18.61 -2.62 -1.17
C THR A 23 17.58 -1.52 -0.96
N MET A 24 16.32 -1.93 -0.75
CA MET A 24 15.20 -1.01 -0.52
C MET A 24 14.31 -1.59 0.56
N LEU A 25 13.93 -0.76 1.52
CA LEU A 25 13.00 -1.12 2.58
C LEU A 25 11.57 -1.20 2.02
N PHE A 26 10.72 -2.01 2.65
CA PHE A 26 9.32 -2.12 2.26
C PHE A 26 8.61 -0.77 2.21
N GLU A 27 8.80 0.09 3.21
CA GLU A 27 8.14 1.39 3.28
C GLU A 27 8.55 2.31 2.11
N GLN A 28 9.81 2.26 1.69
CA GLN A 28 10.28 2.98 0.50
C GLN A 28 9.64 2.42 -0.77
N ALA A 29 9.65 1.09 -0.94
CA ALA A 29 9.04 0.43 -2.09
C ALA A 29 7.52 0.69 -2.16
N ASN A 30 6.86 0.77 -1.01
CA ASN A 30 5.44 1.09 -0.90
C ASN A 30 5.15 2.54 -1.31
N VAL A 31 5.99 3.51 -0.94
CA VAL A 31 5.85 4.90 -1.44
C VAL A 31 5.91 4.95 -2.97
N ILE A 32 6.88 4.27 -3.56
CA ILE A 32 7.04 4.18 -5.03
C ILE A 32 5.83 3.49 -5.67
N ALA A 33 5.38 2.36 -5.11
CA ALA A 33 4.22 1.63 -5.62
C ALA A 33 2.95 2.49 -5.56
N ARG A 34 2.71 3.14 -4.42
CA ARG A 34 1.57 4.04 -4.23
C ARG A 34 1.60 5.21 -5.20
N PHE A 35 2.76 5.83 -5.42
CA PHE A 35 2.92 6.87 -6.44
C PHE A 35 2.46 6.38 -7.82
N TYR A 36 2.92 5.21 -8.25
CA TYR A 36 2.50 4.65 -9.53
C TYR A 36 0.98 4.43 -9.60
N TYR A 37 0.40 3.68 -8.67
CA TYR A 37 -1.01 3.31 -8.77
C TYR A 37 -1.97 4.48 -8.57
N ASP A 38 -1.61 5.47 -7.76
CA ASP A 38 -2.43 6.64 -7.51
C ASP A 38 -2.31 7.69 -8.63
N CYS A 39 -1.25 7.64 -9.44
CA CYS A 39 -0.98 8.65 -10.48
C CYS A 39 -0.93 8.10 -11.92
N GLN A 40 -1.16 6.80 -12.13
CA GLN A 40 -1.13 6.16 -13.46
C GLN A 40 -2.21 6.71 -14.42
N ASP A 41 -3.33 7.21 -13.89
CA ASP A 41 -4.35 7.88 -14.70
C ASP A 41 -3.94 9.33 -14.93
N THR A 42 -3.24 9.57 -16.04
CA THR A 42 -2.80 10.91 -16.41
C THR A 42 -3.89 11.74 -17.07
N ASN A 43 -5.10 11.23 -17.31
CA ASN A 43 -6.18 12.07 -17.85
C ASN A 43 -6.59 13.12 -16.81
N VAL A 44 -6.58 12.72 -15.54
CA VAL A 44 -6.79 13.59 -14.39
C VAL A 44 -5.79 14.77 -14.36
N LEU A 45 -4.55 14.55 -14.82
CA LEU A 45 -3.54 15.61 -14.98
C LEU A 45 -3.86 16.55 -16.15
N ILE A 46 -4.38 16.01 -17.25
CA ILE A 46 -4.77 16.79 -18.44
C ILE A 46 -5.96 17.67 -18.12
N ASP A 47 -7.02 17.11 -17.52
CA ASP A 47 -8.23 17.84 -17.14
C ASP A 47 -7.91 19.03 -16.22
N GLU A 48 -7.01 18.83 -15.26
CA GLU A 48 -6.56 19.89 -14.36
C GLU A 48 -5.71 20.95 -15.08
N ALA A 49 -4.87 20.55 -16.03
CA ALA A 49 -4.10 21.48 -16.85
C ALA A 49 -5.01 22.35 -17.74
N GLU A 50 -6.04 21.75 -18.36
CA GLU A 50 -7.04 22.48 -19.15
C GLU A 50 -7.81 23.49 -18.30
N ARG A 51 -8.20 23.09 -17.08
CA ARG A 51 -8.83 23.99 -16.10
C ARG A 51 -7.93 25.18 -15.78
N MET A 52 -6.67 24.92 -15.40
CA MET A 52 -5.70 25.98 -15.07
C MET A 52 -5.38 26.88 -16.25
N ALA A 53 -5.38 26.37 -17.49
CA ALA A 53 -5.13 27.19 -18.67
C ALA A 53 -6.14 28.35 -18.82
N THR A 54 -7.35 28.20 -18.25
CA THR A 54 -8.37 29.26 -18.24
C THR A 54 -8.35 30.14 -17.00
N GLU A 55 -7.83 29.63 -15.88
CA GLU A 55 -7.92 30.28 -14.57
C GLU A 55 -6.61 30.91 -14.10
N ASP A 56 -5.47 30.25 -14.34
CA ASP A 56 -4.16 30.57 -13.80
C ASP A 56 -3.05 30.03 -14.72
N THR A 57 -2.74 30.77 -15.78
CA THR A 57 -1.73 30.39 -16.77
C THR A 57 -0.31 30.45 -16.22
N GLU A 58 -0.04 31.36 -15.28
CA GLU A 58 1.27 31.49 -14.61
C GLU A 58 1.51 30.28 -13.70
N GLY A 59 0.55 29.93 -12.84
CA GLY A 59 0.63 28.73 -12.01
C GLY A 59 0.70 27.43 -12.84
N LEU A 60 0.02 27.38 -14.00
CA LEU A 60 0.13 26.25 -14.91
C LEU A 60 1.55 26.12 -15.48
N ARG A 61 2.17 27.25 -15.86
CA ARG A 61 3.55 27.29 -16.35
C ARG A 61 4.53 26.79 -15.29
N GLU A 62 4.44 27.32 -14.07
CA GLU A 62 5.30 26.92 -12.94
C GLU A 62 5.18 25.42 -12.65
N PHE A 63 3.94 24.92 -12.64
CA PHE A 63 3.66 23.51 -12.46
C PHE A 63 4.28 22.65 -13.57
N ALA A 64 4.08 23.03 -14.85
CA ALA A 64 4.58 22.26 -15.98
C ALA A 64 6.12 22.22 -16.02
N VAL A 65 6.79 23.33 -15.72
CA VAL A 65 8.25 23.37 -15.58
C VAL A 65 8.72 22.41 -14.49
N SER A 66 8.13 22.52 -13.29
CA SER A 66 8.48 21.66 -12.15
C SER A 66 8.23 20.18 -12.45
N LEU A 67 7.09 19.86 -13.08
CA LEU A 67 6.74 18.48 -13.43
C LEU A 67 7.74 17.91 -14.43
N LYS A 68 8.15 18.71 -15.43
CA LYS A 68 9.12 18.30 -16.44
C LYS A 68 10.49 18.03 -15.83
N GLU A 69 10.95 18.89 -14.92
CA GLU A 69 12.22 18.72 -14.21
C GLU A 69 12.22 17.46 -13.33
N GLU A 70 11.21 17.31 -12.48
CA GLU A 70 11.12 16.19 -11.54
C GLU A 70 10.93 14.84 -12.26
N THR A 71 10.19 14.82 -13.37
CA THR A 71 10.05 13.59 -14.18
C THR A 71 11.34 13.27 -14.95
N ALA A 72 12.11 14.28 -15.37
CA ALA A 72 13.43 14.05 -15.96
C ALA A 72 14.41 13.48 -14.92
N THR A 73 14.40 13.99 -13.69
CA THR A 73 15.18 13.43 -12.57
C THR A 73 14.81 11.97 -12.32
N LEU A 74 13.51 11.65 -12.30
CA LEU A 74 13.04 10.27 -12.14
C LEU A 74 13.55 9.37 -13.27
N LEU A 75 13.41 9.80 -14.53
CA LEU A 75 13.87 9.05 -15.69
C LEU A 75 15.39 8.79 -15.66
N ASN A 76 16.18 9.76 -15.21
CA ASN A 76 17.64 9.61 -15.08
C ASN A 76 18.04 8.63 -13.98
N ASN A 77 17.24 8.53 -12.90
CA ASN A 77 17.54 7.67 -11.76
C ASN A 77 16.86 6.30 -11.82
N ILE A 78 15.96 6.06 -12.77
CA ILE A 78 15.14 4.84 -12.79
C ILE A 78 15.95 3.54 -12.96
N GLY A 79 17.14 3.64 -13.56
CA GLY A 79 18.07 2.52 -13.68
C GLY A 79 18.51 1.96 -12.32
N ARG A 80 18.37 2.74 -11.23
CA ARG A 80 18.63 2.25 -9.86
C ARG A 80 17.63 1.20 -9.38
N LEU A 81 16.49 1.08 -10.05
CA LEU A 81 15.51 0.03 -9.82
C LEU A 81 15.81 -1.24 -10.63
N GLU A 82 16.82 -1.24 -11.50
CA GLU A 82 17.23 -2.44 -12.24
C GLU A 82 17.73 -3.51 -11.27
N GLY A 83 17.21 -4.72 -11.43
CA GLY A 83 17.54 -5.85 -10.55
C GLY A 83 16.80 -5.84 -9.21
N MET A 84 15.99 -4.81 -8.91
CA MET A 84 15.20 -4.78 -7.68
C MET A 84 14.09 -5.83 -7.72
N ASP A 85 14.12 -6.77 -6.76
CA ASP A 85 13.08 -7.77 -6.60
C ASP A 85 11.98 -7.27 -5.66
N PHE A 86 11.06 -6.47 -6.21
CA PHE A 86 9.89 -5.99 -5.48
C PHE A 86 9.01 -7.12 -4.93
N LYS A 87 9.00 -8.31 -5.57
CA LYS A 87 8.26 -9.47 -5.05
C LYS A 87 8.92 -9.99 -3.79
N GLN A 88 10.25 -10.08 -3.78
CA GLN A 88 10.99 -10.49 -2.58
C GLN A 88 10.75 -9.51 -1.43
N ILE A 89 10.81 -8.20 -1.69
CA ILE A 89 10.53 -7.15 -0.69
C ILE A 89 9.12 -7.31 -0.11
N ALA A 90 8.11 -7.44 -0.97
CA ALA A 90 6.72 -7.61 -0.55
C ALA A 90 6.51 -8.91 0.24
N ASN A 91 7.06 -10.03 -0.23
CA ASN A 91 6.92 -11.33 0.42
C ASN A 91 7.60 -11.36 1.79
N ALA A 92 8.78 -10.75 1.93
CA ALA A 92 9.48 -10.65 3.21
C ALA A 92 8.65 -9.88 4.24
N HIS A 93 8.03 -8.76 3.82
CA HIS A 93 7.13 -7.97 4.66
C HIS A 93 5.90 -8.78 5.09
N SER A 94 5.13 -9.33 4.14
CA SER A 94 3.93 -10.12 4.45
C SER A 94 4.22 -11.33 5.32
N LYS A 95 5.37 -11.99 5.12
CA LYS A 95 5.76 -13.18 5.90
C LYS A 95 5.94 -12.87 7.38
N GLN A 96 6.46 -11.68 7.74
CA GLN A 96 6.62 -11.29 9.14
C GLN A 96 5.26 -11.28 9.87
N TYR A 97 4.26 -10.65 9.27
CA TYR A 97 2.91 -10.55 9.86
C TYR A 97 2.20 -11.90 9.86
N TYR A 98 2.35 -12.68 8.79
CA TYR A 98 1.79 -14.03 8.73
C TYR A 98 2.34 -14.91 9.86
N SER A 99 3.65 -14.90 10.11
CA SER A 99 4.27 -15.68 11.19
C SER A 99 3.71 -15.31 12.57
N ILE A 100 3.53 -14.02 12.86
CA ILE A 100 2.98 -13.54 14.15
C ILE A 100 1.54 -14.02 14.32
N PHE A 101 0.70 -13.84 13.30
CA PHE A 101 -0.69 -14.32 13.31
C PHE A 101 -0.74 -15.85 13.48
N GLN A 102 0.07 -16.58 12.71
CA GLN A 102 0.09 -18.04 12.72
C GLN A 102 0.49 -18.56 14.10
N GLU A 103 1.53 -18.01 14.72
CA GLU A 103 1.96 -18.40 16.06
C GLU A 103 0.85 -18.20 17.09
N ALA A 104 0.16 -17.05 17.05
CA ALA A 104 -0.96 -16.79 17.95
C ALA A 104 -2.14 -17.74 17.72
N ALA A 105 -2.44 -18.08 16.46
CA ALA A 105 -3.47 -19.06 16.12
C ALA A 105 -3.11 -20.47 16.62
N GLU A 106 -1.84 -20.87 16.50
CA GLU A 106 -1.34 -22.15 17.02
C GLU A 106 -1.44 -22.23 18.54
N GLN A 107 -1.13 -21.12 19.25
CA GLN A 107 -1.27 -21.02 20.70
C GLN A 107 -2.74 -21.02 21.18
N LEU A 108 -3.70 -20.64 20.32
CA LEU A 108 -5.13 -20.71 20.62
C LEU A 108 -5.69 -22.14 20.56
N ASN A 109 -5.10 -23.01 19.72
CA ASN A 109 -5.62 -24.35 19.45
C ASN A 109 -5.88 -25.22 20.70
N PRO A 110 -5.01 -25.25 21.74
CA PRO A 110 -5.28 -26.02 22.95
C PRO A 110 -6.57 -25.59 23.68
N PHE A 111 -6.89 -24.29 23.68
CA PHE A 111 -8.10 -23.76 24.31
C PHE A 111 -9.35 -24.14 23.53
N TRP A 112 -9.28 -24.08 22.19
CA TRP A 112 -10.34 -24.56 21.32
C TRP A 112 -10.62 -26.06 21.54
N LYS A 113 -9.56 -26.88 21.59
CA LYS A 113 -9.68 -28.32 21.87
C LYS A 113 -10.33 -28.59 23.22
N ARG A 114 -9.88 -27.91 24.28
CA ARG A 114 -10.45 -28.08 25.63
C ARG A 114 -11.93 -27.71 25.69
N TYR A 115 -12.31 -26.56 25.12
CA TYR A 115 -13.72 -26.17 25.03
C TYR A 115 -14.54 -27.21 24.25
N SER A 116 -14.07 -27.62 23.08
CA SER A 116 -14.77 -28.61 22.25
C SER A 116 -14.93 -29.96 22.95
N GLU A 117 -13.89 -30.45 23.64
CA GLU A 117 -13.95 -31.69 24.42
C GLU A 117 -14.99 -31.63 25.54
N LEU A 118 -15.05 -30.52 26.29
CA LEU A 118 -16.04 -30.32 27.35
C LEU A 118 -17.45 -30.22 26.78
N ASN A 119 -17.62 -29.48 25.68
CA ASN A 119 -18.90 -29.35 25.00
C ASN A 119 -19.43 -30.70 24.50
N ASN A 120 -18.57 -31.50 23.86
CA ASN A 120 -18.95 -32.83 23.37
C ASN A 120 -19.29 -33.79 24.52
N ARG A 121 -18.67 -33.64 25.71
CA ARG A 121 -19.01 -34.46 26.88
C ARG A 121 -20.39 -34.15 27.45
N LEU A 122 -20.84 -32.91 27.36
CA LEU A 122 -22.18 -32.52 27.83
C LEU A 122 -23.29 -33.27 27.10
N ASP A 123 -23.09 -33.57 25.81
CA ASP A 123 -24.06 -34.31 24.98
C ASP A 123 -24.37 -35.72 25.51
N TYR A 124 -23.50 -36.28 26.35
CA TYR A 124 -23.65 -37.63 26.92
C TYR A 124 -24.21 -37.64 28.36
N LEU A 125 -24.45 -36.47 28.96
CA LEU A 125 -24.92 -36.36 30.33
C LEU A 125 -26.44 -36.11 30.40
N PRO A 126 -27.18 -36.70 31.35
CA PRO A 126 -28.60 -36.41 31.53
C PRO A 126 -28.83 -34.94 31.89
N LEU A 127 -29.69 -34.27 31.12
CA LEU A 127 -30.09 -32.90 31.39
C LEU A 127 -30.69 -32.76 32.80
N GLY A 128 -30.26 -31.72 33.53
CA GLY A 128 -30.71 -31.45 34.90
C GLY A 128 -30.03 -32.31 35.97
N SER A 129 -29.12 -33.21 35.62
CA SER A 129 -28.26 -33.88 36.60
C SER A 129 -27.26 -32.91 37.23
N LYS A 130 -26.80 -33.24 38.45
CA LYS A 130 -25.75 -32.47 39.13
C LYS A 130 -24.45 -32.46 38.31
N ASP A 131 -24.08 -33.62 37.75
CA ASP A 131 -22.86 -33.78 36.95
C ASP A 131 -22.91 -32.93 35.66
N TYR A 132 -24.07 -32.84 35.02
CA TYR A 132 -24.28 -31.93 33.89
C TYR A 132 -24.03 -30.47 34.31
N ALA A 133 -24.64 -30.02 35.41
CA ALA A 133 -24.53 -28.63 35.86
C ALA A 133 -23.11 -28.23 36.28
N GLU A 134 -22.32 -29.17 36.80
CA GLU A 134 -20.90 -28.94 37.12
C GLU A 134 -20.04 -28.87 35.84
N MET A 135 -20.24 -29.80 34.90
CA MET A 135 -19.53 -29.82 33.62
C MET A 135 -19.86 -28.60 32.75
N GLU A 136 -21.11 -28.13 32.77
CA GLU A 136 -21.56 -26.95 32.02
C GLU A 136 -20.80 -25.71 32.47
N LYS A 137 -20.59 -25.53 33.78
CA LYS A 137 -19.79 -24.43 34.32
C LYS A 137 -18.32 -24.49 33.86
N GLU A 138 -17.73 -25.68 33.81
CA GLU A 138 -16.37 -25.85 33.30
C GLU A 138 -16.29 -25.55 31.81
N CYS A 139 -17.29 -25.99 31.03
CA CYS A 139 -17.39 -25.74 29.60
C CYS A 139 -17.49 -24.24 29.31
N GLU A 140 -18.39 -23.53 29.99
CA GLU A 140 -18.57 -22.08 29.82
C GLU A 140 -17.32 -21.30 30.24
N LYS A 141 -16.60 -21.75 31.29
CA LYS A 141 -15.31 -21.15 31.64
C LYS A 141 -14.27 -21.34 30.55
N ALA A 142 -14.15 -22.56 30.01
CA ALA A 142 -13.20 -22.85 28.93
C ALA A 142 -13.54 -22.08 27.64
N LYS A 143 -14.84 -21.94 27.33
CA LYS A 143 -15.34 -21.12 26.23
C LYS A 143 -14.97 -19.65 26.41
N ALA A 144 -15.27 -19.06 27.57
CA ALA A 144 -14.93 -17.67 27.87
C ALA A 144 -13.42 -17.41 27.78
N GLU A 145 -12.61 -18.38 28.23
CA GLU A 145 -11.16 -18.34 28.16
C GLU A 145 -10.63 -18.36 26.70
N HIS A 146 -11.20 -19.24 25.86
CA HIS A 146 -10.94 -19.30 24.44
C HIS A 146 -11.36 -18.01 23.73
N ASP A 147 -12.59 -17.55 23.95
CA ASP A 147 -13.16 -16.39 23.26
C ASP A 147 -12.38 -15.11 23.57
N THR A 148 -11.93 -14.96 24.82
CA THR A 148 -11.06 -13.83 25.22
C THR A 148 -9.76 -13.81 24.43
N ARG A 149 -9.12 -14.97 24.23
CA ARG A 149 -7.87 -15.08 23.44
C ARG A 149 -8.12 -14.97 21.95
N GLN A 150 -9.27 -15.44 21.47
CA GLN A 150 -9.65 -15.35 20.07
C GLN A 150 -9.76 -13.89 19.58
N ILE A 151 -10.07 -12.94 20.48
CA ILE A 151 -10.06 -11.50 20.17
C ILE A 151 -8.68 -11.07 19.64
N GLU A 152 -7.61 -11.52 20.30
CA GLU A 152 -6.25 -11.16 19.90
C GLU A 152 -5.86 -11.80 18.56
N VAL A 153 -6.19 -13.07 18.35
CA VAL A 153 -5.93 -13.74 17.07
C VAL A 153 -6.68 -13.06 15.92
N LYS A 154 -7.93 -12.65 16.14
CA LYS A 154 -8.71 -11.89 15.14
C LYS A 154 -8.08 -10.52 14.85
N ARG A 155 -7.56 -9.83 15.88
CA ARG A 155 -6.84 -8.56 15.71
C ARG A 155 -5.59 -8.74 14.85
N LEU A 156 -4.77 -9.75 15.16
CA LEU A 156 -3.54 -10.06 14.42
C LEU A 156 -3.83 -10.49 12.98
N TYR A 157 -4.89 -11.26 12.75
CA TYR A 157 -5.33 -11.60 11.40
C TYR A 157 -5.71 -10.36 10.58
N ALA A 158 -6.48 -9.43 11.17
CA ALA A 158 -6.87 -8.19 10.52
C ALA A 158 -5.65 -7.31 10.20
N GLU A 159 -4.64 -7.28 11.07
CA GLU A 159 -3.37 -6.58 10.84
C GLU A 159 -2.58 -7.23 9.69
N TYR A 160 -2.44 -8.56 9.69
CA TYR A 160 -1.85 -9.31 8.58
C TYR A 160 -2.57 -9.03 7.25
N GLU A 161 -3.91 -9.06 7.23
CA GLU A 161 -4.68 -8.81 6.01
C GLU A 161 -4.42 -7.40 5.46
N LYS A 162 -4.43 -6.38 6.35
CA LYS A 162 -4.11 -5.01 5.99
C LYS A 162 -2.71 -4.88 5.41
N GLU A 163 -1.70 -5.46 6.06
CA GLU A 163 -0.31 -5.37 5.61
C GLU A 163 -0.06 -6.18 4.34
N ASN A 164 -0.76 -7.30 4.16
CA ASN A 164 -0.70 -8.09 2.94
C ASN A 164 -1.35 -7.35 1.74
N GLN A 165 -2.42 -6.59 1.97
CA GLN A 165 -2.97 -5.69 0.94
C GLN A 165 -1.96 -4.60 0.54
N ARG A 166 -1.26 -3.99 1.51
CA ARG A 166 -0.18 -3.03 1.22
C ARG A 166 0.93 -3.68 0.38
N ALA A 167 1.34 -4.88 0.76
CA ALA A 167 2.37 -5.62 0.05
C ALA A 167 1.95 -6.01 -1.38
N GLY A 168 0.66 -6.18 -1.64
CA GLY A 168 0.14 -6.43 -3.00
C GLY A 168 0.50 -5.35 -4.02
N TYR A 169 0.54 -4.07 -3.60
CA TYR A 169 0.96 -2.97 -4.47
C TYR A 169 2.44 -3.11 -4.84
N VAL A 170 3.30 -3.34 -3.85
CA VAL A 170 4.74 -3.52 -4.04
C VAL A 170 5.01 -4.76 -4.90
N PHE A 171 4.36 -5.88 -4.61
CA PHE A 171 4.54 -7.16 -5.31
C PHE A 171 4.34 -7.04 -6.84
N SER A 172 3.37 -6.24 -7.25
CA SER A 172 2.99 -6.09 -8.66
C SER A 172 3.76 -4.98 -9.39
N LEU A 173 4.57 -4.21 -8.65
CA LEU A 173 5.35 -3.09 -9.20
C LEU A 173 6.46 -3.58 -10.12
N LYS A 174 6.73 -2.81 -11.18
CA LYS A 174 7.87 -2.99 -12.07
C LYS A 174 8.49 -1.64 -12.39
N ALA A 175 9.82 -1.58 -12.49
CA ALA A 175 10.53 -0.37 -12.90
C ALA A 175 10.02 0.19 -14.23
N SER A 176 9.68 -0.68 -15.19
CA SER A 176 9.11 -0.30 -16.48
C SER A 176 7.77 0.44 -16.38
N HIS A 177 6.97 0.13 -15.35
CA HIS A 177 5.70 0.83 -15.12
C HIS A 177 5.94 2.28 -14.70
N LEU A 178 6.90 2.51 -13.80
CA LEU A 178 7.32 3.86 -13.42
C LEU A 178 7.91 4.61 -14.59
N TYR A 179 8.71 3.94 -15.42
CA TYR A 179 9.32 4.56 -16.60
C TYR A 179 8.26 5.10 -17.55
N ALA A 180 7.28 4.27 -17.88
CA ALA A 180 6.18 4.65 -18.76
C ALA A 180 5.38 5.83 -18.20
N LEU A 181 5.12 5.82 -16.88
CA LEU A 181 4.41 6.91 -16.22
C LEU A 181 5.21 8.23 -16.26
N ALA A 182 6.48 8.18 -15.88
CA ALA A 182 7.36 9.34 -15.86
C ALA A 182 7.54 9.94 -17.25
N ALA A 183 7.75 9.10 -18.27
CA ALA A 183 7.86 9.53 -19.66
C ALA A 183 6.58 10.20 -20.16
N LYS A 184 5.41 9.65 -19.81
CA LYS A 184 4.11 10.24 -20.17
C LYS A 184 3.90 11.60 -19.51
N MET A 185 4.15 11.70 -18.20
CA MET A 185 4.05 12.97 -17.47
C MET A 185 5.03 14.02 -18.00
N ASN A 186 6.27 13.62 -18.33
CA ASN A 186 7.27 14.50 -18.93
C ASN A 186 6.81 15.04 -20.30
N GLY A 187 6.23 14.17 -21.13
CA GLY A 187 5.65 14.54 -22.42
C GLY A 187 4.50 15.53 -22.28
N ILE A 188 3.55 15.27 -21.36
CA ILE A 188 2.43 16.18 -21.07
C ILE A 188 2.95 17.55 -20.64
N ALA A 189 3.88 17.59 -19.68
CA ALA A 189 4.49 18.83 -19.22
C ALA A 189 5.18 19.60 -20.36
N GLY A 190 5.88 18.88 -21.24
CA GLY A 190 6.50 19.46 -22.43
C GLY A 190 5.49 20.06 -23.40
N SER A 191 4.37 19.40 -23.65
CA SER A 191 3.30 19.92 -24.51
C SER A 191 2.68 21.19 -23.91
N ILE A 192 2.37 21.20 -22.61
CA ILE A 192 1.80 22.37 -21.93
C ILE A 192 2.72 23.60 -22.10
N ILE A 193 4.02 23.44 -21.82
CA ILE A 193 5.00 24.54 -21.97
C ILE A 193 5.01 25.07 -23.41
N ASN A 194 5.05 24.18 -24.40
CA ASN A 194 5.08 24.56 -25.80
C ASN A 194 3.82 25.32 -26.23
N ASP A 195 2.65 24.91 -25.74
CA ASP A 195 1.38 25.57 -26.08
C ASP A 195 1.26 26.94 -25.41
N LEU A 196 1.71 27.09 -24.15
CA LEU A 196 1.79 28.39 -23.49
C LEU A 196 2.75 29.35 -24.21
N ASP A 197 3.92 28.87 -24.63
CA ASP A 197 4.89 29.67 -25.39
C ASP A 197 4.33 30.14 -26.75
N ARG A 198 3.45 29.34 -27.39
CA ARG A 198 2.77 29.74 -28.62
C ARG A 198 1.71 30.81 -28.38
N LEU A 199 0.97 30.71 -27.28
CA LEU A 199 -0.04 31.70 -26.91
C LEU A 199 0.60 33.06 -26.60
N GLU A 200 1.72 33.09 -25.89
CA GLU A 200 2.45 34.32 -25.60
C GLU A 200 3.01 34.99 -26.87
N LYS A 201 3.52 34.19 -27.82
CA LYS A 201 4.03 34.71 -29.10
C LYS A 201 2.93 35.17 -30.05
N GLY A 202 1.76 34.52 -30.03
CA GLY A 202 0.62 34.87 -30.88
C GLY A 202 -0.19 36.08 -30.41
N ASN A 203 -0.13 36.41 -29.11
CA ASN A 203 -0.78 37.59 -28.53
C ASN A 203 0.09 38.86 -28.58
N GLY A 204 1.29 38.78 -29.16
CA GLY A 204 2.25 39.88 -29.30
C GLY A 204 2.22 40.63 -30.64
N GLU A 205 1.25 40.33 -31.52
CA GLU A 205 0.97 41.03 -32.79
C GLU A 205 -0.36 41.80 -32.70
#